data_AF-A0A7S1D823-F1
#
_entry.id   AF-A0A7S1D823-F1
#
_cell.length_a   1.000
_cell.length_b   1.000
_cell.length_c   1.000
_cell.angle_alpha   90.00
_cell.angle_beta   90.00
_cell.angle_gamma   90.00
#
_symmetry.space_group_name_H-M   'P 1'
#
loop_
_entity.id
_entity.type
_entity.pdbx_description
1 polymer ?
#
loop_
_entity_poly.entity_id
_entity_poly.type
_entity_poly.pdbx_seq_one_letter_code
_entity_poly.pdbx_strand_id
1 'polypeptide(L)'
;EKDSLQLDIQVVVIPCVGDDGYARRQMMALNMETGGTGDSSELPFVLQPRANFGQKSSKGNKYFNFGEPHPDILETFREMQDSNGVQIDLVYGAPSWTVMLRHWLAPTSPSTPQQNADYNPFTGREIMYVHSGGLEGNNSQLMRYKHKGLVKGNEVQEPAMRRRQQKGGSAGNKKEDSSR
;
A
#
# COMPACT_ATOMS: atom_id res chain seq x y z
N GLU A 1 1.48 32.74 -31.98
CA GLU A 1 1.02 31.40 -31.54
C GLU A 1 1.61 31.10 -30.17
N LYS A 2 0.79 30.77 -29.17
CA LYS A 2 1.31 30.08 -27.97
C LYS A 2 1.36 28.61 -28.36
N ASP A 3 2.53 28.12 -28.77
CA ASP A 3 2.83 26.70 -28.67
C ASP A 3 2.66 26.34 -27.20
N SER A 4 1.49 25.79 -26.85
CA SER A 4 1.31 25.15 -25.57
C SER A 4 2.25 23.96 -25.58
N LEU A 5 3.37 24.08 -24.85
CA LEU A 5 4.28 22.97 -24.57
C LEU A 5 3.45 21.83 -23.98
N GLN A 6 3.02 20.92 -24.85
CA GLN A 6 2.32 19.72 -24.44
C GLN A 6 3.37 18.83 -23.80
N LEU A 7 3.33 18.75 -22.48
CA LEU A 7 4.22 17.86 -21.73
C LEU A 7 3.90 16.43 -22.14
N ASP A 8 4.91 15.67 -22.59
CA ASP A 8 4.80 14.21 -22.76
C ASP A 8 4.89 13.52 -21.41
N ILE A 9 3.98 13.88 -20.51
CA ILE A 9 3.85 13.33 -19.17
C ILE A 9 2.48 12.70 -19.06
N GLN A 10 2.46 11.40 -18.82
CA GLN A 10 1.24 10.67 -18.47
C GLN A 10 1.23 10.41 -16.96
N VAL A 11 0.21 10.93 -16.27
CA VAL A 11 -0.01 10.64 -14.85
C VAL A 11 -0.81 9.34 -14.74
N VAL A 12 -0.28 8.37 -14.00
CA VAL A 12 -0.94 7.09 -13.72
C VAL A 12 -1.29 7.02 -12.24
N VAL A 13 -2.57 6.81 -11.95
CA VAL A 13 -3.08 6.59 -10.59
C VAL A 13 -3.13 5.09 -10.32
N ILE A 14 -2.46 4.67 -9.26
CA ILE A 14 -2.55 3.31 -8.75
C ILE A 14 -3.58 3.32 -7.61
N PRO A 15 -4.74 2.65 -7.75
CA PRO A 15 -5.67 2.56 -6.64
C PRO A 15 -4.97 1.81 -5.50
N CYS A 16 -5.19 2.27 -4.27
CA CYS A 16 -4.83 1.61 -3.00
C CYS A 16 -6.05 1.44 -2.07
N VAL A 17 -7.13 2.18 -2.34
CA VAL A 17 -8.38 2.20 -1.58
C VAL A 17 -9.52 1.87 -2.53
N GLY A 18 -10.39 0.93 -2.13
CA GLY A 18 -11.51 0.51 -2.97
C GLY A 18 -11.04 -0.17 -4.25
N ASP A 19 -11.76 0.06 -5.34
CA ASP A 19 -11.41 -0.39 -6.69
C ASP A 19 -10.99 0.77 -7.59
N ASP A 20 -10.60 0.47 -8.82
CA ASP A 20 -10.29 1.46 -9.85
C ASP A 20 -11.50 2.35 -10.20
N GLY A 21 -12.72 1.82 -10.09
CA GLY A 21 -13.95 2.59 -10.21
C GLY A 21 -14.07 3.68 -9.13
N TYR A 22 -13.75 3.36 -7.88
CA TYR A 22 -13.71 4.29 -6.76
C TYR A 22 -12.65 5.37 -7.00
N ALA A 23 -11.43 4.98 -7.38
CA ALA A 23 -10.37 5.94 -7.71
C ALA A 23 -10.78 6.90 -8.84
N ARG A 24 -11.41 6.40 -9.91
CA ARG A 24 -11.93 7.26 -11.00
C ARG A 24 -12.98 8.26 -10.50
N ARG A 25 -13.93 7.82 -9.66
CA ARG A 25 -14.94 8.73 -9.08
C ARG A 25 -14.29 9.79 -8.19
N GLN A 26 -13.28 9.44 -7.39
CA GLN A 26 -12.55 10.40 -6.55
C GLN A 26 -11.79 11.42 -7.40
N MET A 27 -11.09 10.99 -8.46
CA MET A 27 -10.39 11.90 -9.37
C MET A 27 -11.35 12.83 -10.10
N MET A 28 -12.50 12.32 -10.56
CA MET A 28 -13.53 13.14 -11.21
C MET A 28 -14.11 14.18 -10.26
N ALA A 29 -14.43 13.80 -9.02
CA ALA A 29 -14.91 14.73 -8.00
C ALA A 29 -13.89 15.82 -7.70
N LEU A 30 -12.62 15.46 -7.50
CA LEU A 30 -11.54 16.43 -7.26
C LEU A 30 -11.33 17.36 -8.46
N ASN A 31 -11.39 16.86 -9.70
CA ASN A 31 -11.28 17.69 -10.89
C ASN A 31 -12.39 18.75 -10.91
N MET A 32 -13.64 18.36 -10.66
CA MET A 32 -14.77 19.29 -10.57
C MET A 32 -14.60 20.31 -9.44
N GLU A 33 -14.13 19.89 -8.27
CA GLU A 33 -13.90 20.78 -7.11
C GLU A 33 -12.76 21.79 -7.35
N THR A 34 -11.80 21.46 -8.21
CA THR A 34 -10.65 22.32 -8.55
C THR A 34 -10.87 23.17 -9.81
N GLY A 35 -12.10 23.16 -10.37
CA GLY A 35 -12.49 23.99 -11.51
C GLY A 35 -12.32 23.34 -12.88
N GLY A 36 -11.99 22.05 -12.94
CA GLY A 36 -12.00 21.25 -14.16
C GLY A 36 -13.41 20.89 -14.63
N THR A 37 -13.52 20.35 -15.84
CA THR A 37 -14.83 20.09 -16.47
C THR A 37 -15.45 18.75 -16.06
N GLY A 38 -14.66 17.90 -15.39
CA GLY A 38 -15.03 16.51 -15.14
C GLY A 38 -14.90 15.61 -16.35
N ASP A 39 -14.35 16.11 -17.48
CA ASP A 39 -14.08 15.28 -18.65
C ASP A 39 -13.00 14.24 -18.32
N SER A 40 -13.28 12.99 -18.68
CA SER A 40 -12.34 11.88 -18.60
C SER A 40 -11.00 12.14 -19.29
N SER A 41 -10.93 12.99 -20.33
CA SER A 41 -9.67 13.34 -20.99
C SER A 41 -8.76 14.24 -20.14
N GLU A 42 -9.30 14.90 -19.12
CA GLU A 42 -8.54 15.72 -18.16
C GLU A 42 -8.05 14.90 -16.96
N LEU A 43 -8.59 13.69 -16.77
CA LEU A 43 -8.27 12.85 -15.62
C LEU A 43 -7.00 12.03 -15.86
N PRO A 44 -6.22 11.76 -14.80
CA PRO A 44 -5.10 10.83 -14.90
C PRO A 44 -5.58 9.42 -15.24
N PHE A 45 -4.72 8.64 -15.88
CA PHE A 45 -5.02 7.25 -16.20
C PHE A 45 -5.08 6.42 -14.92
N VAL A 46 -6.24 5.86 -14.58
CA VAL A 46 -6.38 4.98 -13.41
C VAL A 46 -6.08 3.53 -13.82
N LEU A 47 -5.02 2.97 -13.25
CA LEU A 47 -4.62 1.59 -13.49
C LEU A 47 -5.68 0.62 -12.94
N GLN A 48 -6.13 -0.30 -13.77
CA GLN A 48 -7.09 -1.34 -13.37
C GLN A 48 -6.32 -2.55 -12.81
N PRO A 49 -6.43 -2.88 -11.52
CA PRO A 49 -5.64 -3.97 -10.96
C PRO A 49 -5.94 -5.32 -11.63
N ARG A 50 -4.91 -5.96 -12.19
CA ARG A 50 -5.04 -7.30 -12.79
C ARG A 50 -5.34 -8.37 -11.73
N ALA A 51 -6.22 -9.30 -12.08
CA ALA A 51 -6.39 -10.55 -11.34
C ALA A 51 -5.13 -11.39 -11.41
N ASN A 52 -4.63 -11.79 -10.25
CA ASN A 52 -3.64 -12.83 -10.00
C ASN A 52 -2.78 -13.28 -11.20
N PHE A 53 -1.48 -12.99 -11.13
CA PHE A 53 -0.49 -13.94 -11.64
C PHE A 53 -0.59 -15.22 -10.77
N GLY A 54 -0.96 -16.35 -11.37
CA GLY A 54 -0.69 -17.68 -10.80
C GLY A 54 -1.70 -18.28 -9.81
N GLN A 55 -2.72 -17.57 -9.33
CA GLN A 55 -3.77 -18.17 -8.49
C GLN A 55 -5.15 -18.11 -9.15
N LYS A 56 -5.65 -19.28 -9.55
CA LYS A 56 -7.07 -19.51 -9.88
C LYS A 56 -7.91 -19.27 -8.62
N SER A 57 -8.30 -18.02 -8.37
CA SER A 57 -9.37 -17.73 -7.42
C SER A 57 -10.69 -18.11 -8.07
N SER A 58 -11.32 -19.17 -7.58
CA SER A 58 -12.65 -19.61 -7.97
C SER A 58 -13.78 -18.68 -7.49
N LYS A 59 -13.45 -17.55 -6.85
CA LYS A 59 -14.40 -16.52 -6.40
C LYS A 59 -13.79 -15.12 -6.50
N GLY A 60 -13.87 -14.54 -7.69
CA GLY A 60 -13.62 -13.12 -7.92
C GLY A 60 -12.15 -12.72 -7.90
N ASN A 61 -11.84 -11.82 -8.82
CA ASN A 61 -10.60 -11.09 -8.95
C ASN A 61 -10.36 -10.24 -7.68
N LYS A 62 -9.71 -10.80 -6.64
CA LYS A 62 -9.50 -10.06 -5.39
C LYS A 62 -8.21 -9.24 -5.46
N TYR A 63 -8.40 -7.99 -5.80
CA TYR A 63 -7.51 -6.88 -5.46
C TYR A 63 -7.26 -6.79 -3.94
N PHE A 64 -6.17 -6.12 -3.53
CA PHE A 64 -5.83 -5.97 -2.11
C PHE A 64 -6.86 -5.12 -1.38
N ASN A 65 -7.29 -5.56 -0.20
CA ASN A 65 -8.09 -4.70 0.66
C ASN A 65 -7.19 -3.65 1.31
N PHE A 66 -7.69 -2.42 1.38
CA PHE A 66 -6.96 -1.30 1.95
C PHE A 66 -6.43 -1.60 3.36
N GLY A 67 -5.12 -1.46 3.52
CA GLY A 67 -4.41 -1.68 4.79
C GLY A 67 -4.41 -3.13 5.29
N GLU A 68 -4.97 -4.10 4.57
CA GLU A 68 -4.93 -5.50 5.00
C GLU A 68 -3.51 -6.08 4.82
N PRO A 69 -2.94 -6.75 5.85
CA PRO A 69 -1.67 -7.43 5.67
C PRO A 69 -1.74 -8.53 4.61
N HIS A 70 -0.85 -8.47 3.62
CA HIS A 70 -0.76 -9.40 2.48
C HIS A 70 0.70 -9.78 2.19
N PRO A 71 1.02 -11.07 1.94
CA PRO A 71 2.39 -11.51 1.68
C PRO A 71 3.07 -10.78 0.51
N ASP A 72 2.41 -10.65 -0.65
CA ASP A 72 2.97 -9.95 -1.81
C ASP A 72 3.31 -8.47 -1.55
N ILE A 73 2.52 -7.80 -0.71
CA ILE A 73 2.81 -6.41 -0.29
C ILE A 73 4.05 -6.38 0.60
N LEU A 74 4.18 -7.34 1.53
CA LEU A 74 5.36 -7.45 2.40
C LEU A 74 6.63 -7.80 1.62
N GLU A 75 6.52 -8.66 0.61
CA GLU A 75 7.63 -9.00 -0.28
C GLU A 75 8.11 -7.76 -1.04
N THR A 76 7.20 -7.02 -1.67
CA THR A 76 7.52 -5.77 -2.36
C THR A 76 8.13 -4.74 -1.40
N PHE A 77 7.58 -4.60 -0.19
CA PHE A 77 8.12 -3.71 0.84
C PHE A 77 9.57 -4.04 1.19
N ARG A 78 9.89 -5.33 1.38
CA ARG A 78 11.27 -5.78 1.64
C ARG A 78 12.17 -5.61 0.43
N GLU A 79 11.71 -5.96 -0.78
CA GLU A 79 12.50 -5.81 -2.01
C GLU A 79 12.91 -4.36 -2.25
N MET A 80 11.97 -3.43 -2.10
CA MET A 80 12.21 -1.99 -2.28
C MET A 80 13.25 -1.47 -1.28
N GLN A 81 13.20 -1.94 -0.04
CA GLN A 81 14.17 -1.57 0.99
C GLN A 81 15.53 -2.24 0.79
N ASP A 82 15.54 -3.57 0.74
CA ASP A 82 16.74 -4.39 0.89
C ASP A 82 17.55 -4.45 -0.40
N SER A 83 16.88 -4.44 -1.56
CA SER A 83 17.53 -4.53 -2.86
C SER A 83 17.73 -3.17 -3.53
N ASN A 84 16.86 -2.19 -3.23
CA ASN A 84 16.85 -0.90 -3.92
C ASN A 84 17.15 0.30 -3.01
N GLY A 85 17.19 0.12 -1.68
CA GLY A 85 17.48 1.19 -0.73
C GLY A 85 16.35 2.23 -0.58
N VAL A 86 15.14 1.92 -1.07
CA VAL A 86 13.98 2.82 -1.05
C VAL A 86 13.02 2.41 0.06
N GLN A 87 12.93 3.24 1.09
CA GLN A 87 11.91 3.11 2.13
C GLN A 87 10.56 3.52 1.56
N ILE A 88 9.54 2.68 1.74
CA ILE A 88 8.13 2.95 1.38
C ILE A 88 7.21 2.52 2.51
N ASP A 89 5.96 2.96 2.50
CA ASP A 89 5.00 2.56 3.51
C ASP A 89 4.21 1.29 3.14
N LEU A 90 3.73 0.55 4.14
CA LEU A 90 2.98 -0.70 3.97
C LEU A 90 1.48 -0.50 3.62
N VAL A 91 0.99 0.74 3.48
CA VAL A 91 -0.42 1.07 3.26
C VAL A 91 -0.68 1.61 1.85
N TYR A 92 0.24 2.41 1.30
CA TYR A 92 0.13 3.02 -0.01
C TYR A 92 1.31 2.66 -0.91
N GLY A 93 2.54 2.91 -0.47
CA GLY A 93 3.75 2.72 -1.26
C GLY A 93 3.93 1.28 -1.73
N ALA A 94 4.06 0.33 -0.79
CA ALA A 94 4.25 -1.07 -1.12
C ALA A 94 3.10 -1.67 -1.94
N PRO A 95 1.81 -1.44 -1.61
CA PRO A 95 0.70 -1.85 -2.47
C PRO A 95 0.76 -1.24 -3.88
N SER A 96 1.12 0.05 -4.00
CA SER A 96 1.24 0.71 -5.31
C SER A 96 2.30 0.04 -6.18
N TRP A 97 3.50 -0.18 -5.61
CA TRP A 97 4.58 -0.89 -6.29
C TRP A 97 4.18 -2.32 -6.65
N THR A 98 3.50 -3.03 -5.75
CA THR A 98 3.04 -4.41 -6.00
C THR A 98 2.11 -4.46 -7.21
N VAL A 99 1.15 -3.54 -7.31
CA VAL A 99 0.21 -3.46 -8.44
C VAL A 99 0.93 -3.02 -9.71
N MET A 100 1.77 -1.99 -9.65
CA MET A 100 2.52 -1.48 -10.80
C MET A 100 3.42 -2.56 -11.40
N LEU A 101 4.22 -3.26 -10.58
CA LEU A 101 5.12 -4.33 -11.01
C LEU A 101 4.36 -5.48 -11.69
N ARG A 102 3.17 -5.83 -11.20
CA ARG A 102 2.31 -6.84 -11.85
C ARG A 102 1.87 -6.42 -13.26
N HIS A 103 1.64 -5.14 -13.50
CA HIS A 103 1.35 -4.64 -14.85
C HIS A 103 2.60 -4.59 -15.71
N TRP A 104 3.71 -4.13 -15.13
CA TRP A 104 4.99 -4.00 -15.83
C TRP A 104 5.51 -5.35 -16.32
N LEU A 105 5.44 -6.38 -15.48
CA LEU A 105 5.94 -7.73 -15.79
C LEU A 105 4.96 -8.58 -16.61
N ALA A 106 3.73 -8.10 -16.82
CA ALA A 106 2.77 -8.86 -17.57
C ALA A 106 3.12 -8.89 -19.07
N PRO A 107 2.99 -10.05 -19.75
CA PRO A 107 3.12 -10.11 -21.20
C PRO A 107 2.18 -9.08 -21.83
N THR A 108 2.73 -8.14 -22.57
CA THR A 108 1.94 -7.23 -23.40
C THR A 108 1.57 -7.97 -24.69
N SER A 109 0.27 -8.15 -24.91
CA SER A 109 -0.20 -8.54 -26.24
C SER A 109 -0.14 -7.30 -27.13
N PRO A 110 0.43 -7.37 -28.35
CA PRO A 110 0.45 -6.24 -29.28
C PRO A 110 -0.95 -6.04 -29.86
N SER A 111 -1.87 -5.50 -29.06
CA SER A 111 -3.22 -5.16 -29.50
C SER A 111 -3.48 -3.67 -29.29
N THR A 112 -4.02 -3.06 -30.34
CA THR A 112 -4.44 -1.66 -30.45
C THR A 112 -5.26 -1.17 -29.24
N PRO A 113 -5.17 0.13 -28.88
CA PRO A 113 -5.76 0.70 -27.66
C PRO A 113 -7.29 0.61 -27.51
N GLN A 114 -8.02 0.06 -28.49
CA GLN A 114 -9.47 0.22 -28.55
C GLN A 114 -10.28 -0.75 -27.69
N GLN A 115 -9.69 -1.76 -27.03
CA GLN A 115 -10.39 -2.67 -26.10
C GLN A 115 -9.58 -3.04 -24.84
N ASN A 116 -9.08 -2.01 -24.15
CA ASN A 116 -8.98 -1.75 -22.70
C ASN A 116 -8.57 -2.77 -21.61
N ALA A 117 -8.38 -4.07 -21.85
CA ALA A 117 -7.90 -4.97 -20.78
C ALA A 117 -6.36 -5.11 -20.74
N ASP A 118 -5.71 -4.97 -21.90
CA ASP A 118 -4.29 -5.30 -22.07
C ASP A 118 -3.36 -4.09 -22.19
N TYR A 119 -3.91 -2.87 -22.15
CA TYR A 119 -3.09 -1.65 -22.19
C TYR A 119 -2.16 -1.57 -20.97
N ASN A 120 -0.87 -1.40 -21.23
CA ASN A 120 0.14 -1.15 -20.22
C ASN A 120 0.68 0.28 -20.39
N PRO A 121 0.32 1.23 -19.49
CA PRO A 121 0.69 2.64 -19.61
C PRO A 121 2.20 2.89 -19.48
N PHE A 122 2.98 1.85 -19.17
CA PHE A 122 4.40 1.97 -18.90
C PHE A 122 5.29 1.54 -20.09
N THR A 123 4.70 0.93 -21.12
CA THR A 123 5.46 0.38 -22.27
C THR A 123 6.20 1.50 -23.02
N GLY A 124 7.53 1.38 -23.11
CA GLY A 124 8.37 2.34 -23.85
C GLY A 124 8.48 3.72 -23.18
N ARG A 125 8.11 3.86 -21.90
CA ARG A 125 8.18 5.11 -21.15
C ARG A 125 9.14 4.99 -19.96
N GLU A 126 9.81 6.09 -19.63
CA GLU A 126 10.52 6.21 -18.36
C GLU A 126 9.51 6.46 -17.23
N ILE A 127 9.75 5.85 -16.06
CA ILE A 127 8.86 6.00 -14.90
C ILE A 127 9.46 6.97 -13.90
N MET A 128 8.66 7.95 -13.48
CA MET A 128 8.91 8.73 -12.28
C MET A 128 7.89 8.34 -11.20
N TYR A 129 8.37 7.69 -10.13
CA TYR A 129 7.55 7.37 -8.96
C TYR A 129 7.51 8.57 -8.00
N VAL A 130 6.32 8.91 -7.52
CA VAL A 130 6.11 9.97 -6.52
C VAL A 130 5.91 9.34 -5.16
N HIS A 131 6.92 9.46 -4.29
CA HIS A 131 6.84 8.97 -2.90
C HIS A 131 6.05 9.96 -2.02
N SER A 132 4.82 9.60 -1.64
CA SER A 132 3.92 10.50 -0.91
C SER A 132 4.07 10.52 0.63
N GLY A 133 4.99 9.75 1.22
CA GLY A 133 5.24 9.72 2.66
C GLY A 133 4.71 8.46 3.35
N GLY A 134 4.25 8.56 4.60
CA GLY A 134 3.55 7.48 5.32
C GLY A 134 4.42 6.49 6.10
N LEU A 135 5.74 6.70 6.15
CA LEU A 135 6.69 5.79 6.80
C LEU A 135 6.41 5.61 8.31
N GLU A 136 5.83 6.62 8.95
CA GLU A 136 5.41 6.59 10.36
C GLU A 136 4.38 5.48 10.66
N GLY A 137 3.62 5.05 9.65
CA GLY A 137 2.65 3.96 9.74
C GLY A 137 3.27 2.55 9.69
N ASN A 138 4.55 2.41 9.34
CA ASN A 138 5.14 1.09 9.12
C ASN A 138 5.17 0.23 10.37
N ASN A 139 5.52 0.80 11.52
CA ASN A 139 5.61 -0.01 12.74
C ASN A 139 4.24 -0.58 13.16
N SER A 140 3.18 0.24 13.07
CA SER A 140 1.82 -0.22 13.38
C SER A 140 1.33 -1.27 12.38
N GLN A 141 1.67 -1.13 11.09
CA GLN A 141 1.39 -2.13 10.08
C GLN A 141 2.17 -3.43 10.33
N LEU A 142 3.47 -3.38 10.58
CA LEU A 142 4.29 -4.56 10.87
C LEU A 142 3.77 -5.35 12.08
N MET A 143 3.23 -4.67 13.10
CA MET A 143 2.53 -5.35 14.21
C MET A 143 1.30 -6.14 13.74
N ARG A 144 0.54 -5.63 12.77
CA ARG A 144 -0.60 -6.35 12.16
C ARG A 144 -0.12 -7.54 11.32
N TYR A 145 0.97 -7.39 10.57
CA TYR A 145 1.62 -8.50 9.85
C TYR A 145 2.09 -9.59 10.81
N LYS A 146 2.69 -9.22 11.94
CA LYS A 146 3.09 -10.14 13.02
C LYS A 146 1.88 -10.86 13.61
N HIS A 147 0.77 -10.17 13.87
CA HIS A 147 -0.45 -10.81 14.38
C HIS A 147 -1.03 -11.84 13.40
N LYS A 148 -0.85 -11.63 12.08
CA LYS A 148 -1.18 -12.61 11.03
C LYS A 148 -0.11 -13.69 10.82
N GLY A 149 1.02 -13.66 11.54
CA GLY A 149 2.11 -14.63 11.40
C GLY A 149 2.98 -14.45 10.15
N LEU A 150 2.90 -13.30 9.47
CA LEU A 150 3.67 -13.00 8.26
C LEU A 150 5.08 -12.44 8.55
N VAL A 151 5.29 -11.94 9.76
CA VAL A 151 6.52 -11.29 10.21
C VAL A 151 6.87 -11.81 11.61
N LYS A 152 8.16 -12.00 11.89
CA LYS A 152 8.63 -12.48 13.21
C LYS A 152 8.77 -11.32 14.20
N GLY A 153 8.80 -11.64 15.50
CA GLY A 153 8.82 -10.64 16.56
C GLY A 153 10.06 -9.73 16.59
N ASN A 154 11.19 -10.18 16.02
CA ASN A 154 12.44 -9.42 15.93
C ASN A 154 12.45 -8.38 14.79
N GLU A 155 11.47 -8.43 13.90
CA GLU A 155 11.34 -7.50 12.77
C GLU A 155 10.40 -6.32 13.08
N VAL A 156 9.87 -6.26 14.31
CA VAL A 156 8.89 -5.24 14.71
C VAL A 156 9.33 -4.55 15.99
N GLN A 157 9.26 -3.22 16.00
CA GLN A 157 9.54 -2.45 17.20
C GLN A 157 8.29 -2.44 18.10
N GLU A 158 8.30 -3.24 19.16
CA GLU A 158 7.17 -3.27 20.08
C GLU A 158 7.09 -1.98 20.92
N PRO A 159 5.88 -1.44 21.18
CA PRO A 159 5.71 -0.36 22.12
C PRO A 159 6.20 -0.81 23.50
N ALA A 160 6.97 0.05 24.20
CA ALA A 160 7.38 -0.22 25.55
C ALA A 160 6.14 -0.47 26.43
N MET A 161 5.95 -1.71 26.91
CA MET A 161 4.87 -2.01 27.83
C MET A 161 5.02 -1.16 29.09
N ARG A 162 4.07 -0.25 29.35
CA ARG A 162 3.93 0.35 30.68
C ARG A 162 3.62 -0.78 31.65
N ARG A 163 4.63 -1.24 32.39
CA ARG A 163 4.46 -2.14 33.53
C ARG A 163 3.43 -1.53 34.47
N ARG A 164 2.22 -2.10 34.52
CA ARG A 164 1.27 -1.88 35.60
C ARG A 164 2.02 -2.24 36.90
N GLN A 165 2.36 -1.26 37.72
CA GLN A 165 2.83 -1.53 39.08
C GLN A 165 1.69 -2.27 39.81
N GLN A 166 1.85 -3.58 39.98
CA GLN A 166 1.10 -4.31 40.98
C GLN A 166 1.56 -3.79 42.35
N LYS A 167 0.76 -2.92 42.97
CA LYS A 167 0.84 -2.68 44.42
C LYS A 167 0.37 -3.95 45.12
N GLY A 168 1.28 -4.89 45.32
CA GLY A 168 1.12 -5.99 46.26
C GLY A 168 1.27 -5.46 47.68
N GLY A 169 0.15 -5.20 48.36
CA GLY A 169 0.13 -4.97 49.80
C GLY A 169 0.35 -6.30 50.52
N SER A 170 1.58 -6.55 50.95
CA SER A 170 1.91 -7.63 51.87
C SER A 170 2.06 -7.03 53.27
N ALA A 171 1.01 -7.08 54.09
CA ALA A 171 1.10 -6.84 55.52
C ALA A 171 1.42 -8.18 56.21
N GLY A 172 2.67 -8.33 56.62
CA GLY A 172 3.17 -9.50 57.34
C GLY A 172 2.63 -9.57 58.77
N ASN A 173 2.24 -10.78 59.16
CA ASN A 173 1.98 -11.19 60.54
C ASN A 173 3.26 -11.04 61.38
N LYS A 174 3.23 -10.21 62.43
CA LYS A 174 4.22 -10.27 63.51
C LYS A 174 3.80 -11.35 64.52
N LYS A 175 4.57 -12.43 64.59
CA LYS A 175 4.74 -13.23 65.81
C LYS A 175 5.82 -12.54 66.64
N GLU A 176 5.52 -12.14 67.86
CA GLU A 176 6.53 -11.89 68.89
C GLU A 176 6.37 -12.96 69.96
N ASP A 177 7.47 -13.68 70.16
CA ASP A 177 7.65 -14.76 71.12
C ASP A 177 8.12 -14.18 72.46
N SER A 178 7.74 -14.89 73.51
CA SER A 178 8.00 -14.67 74.93
C SER A 178 9.48 -14.55 75.29
N SER A 179 9.81 -13.73 76.29
CA SER A 179 10.50 -14.15 77.53
C SER A 179 11.00 -12.98 78.40
N ARG A 180 10.84 -13.16 79.72
CA ARG A 180 11.30 -12.40 80.90
C ARG A 180 10.39 -11.31 81.46
#